data_AF-A0A7S2XJT1-F1
#
_entry.id   AF-A0A7S2XJT1-F1
#
_cell.length_a   1.000
_cell.length_b   1.000
_cell.length_c   1.000
_cell.angle_alpha   90.00
_cell.angle_beta   90.00
_cell.angle_gamma   90.00
#
_symmetry.space_group_name_H-M   'P 1'
#
loop_
_entity.id
_entity.type
_entity.pdbx_description
1 polymer ?
#
loop_
_entity_poly.entity_id
_entity_poly.type
_entity_poly.pdbx_seq_one_letter_code
_entity_poly.pdbx_strand_id
1 'polypeptide(L)'
;RKPQRCSKCQSVAYCSRGCQINAWKGYHKRECACMRALRQLKRVAPVDILVISRAALSFSASKSKGGVPPDRVPLGEKLSDFLCLNTLWEKRSDEEKINYAKRATMTMNYLKPLLPESGDPAEIGFPPMKLLAEWYSLLESNAYWVCDEESRPIGLGIYPVAAMVNHSCTPNAVALFTNTEICLRSTIPLKDGEEVKVSYVDLCETKKRRRAELSK
;
A
#
# COMPACT_ATOMS: atom_id res chain seq x y z
N ARG A 1 6.62 24.92 10.82
CA ARG A 1 7.22 25.43 9.56
C ARG A 1 6.31 25.05 8.39
N LYS A 2 6.14 25.92 7.38
CA LYS A 2 5.28 25.63 6.22
C LYS A 2 5.92 24.56 5.32
N PRO A 3 5.20 23.49 4.92
CA PRO A 3 5.73 22.47 4.01
C PRO A 3 6.17 23.05 2.66
N GLN A 4 7.28 22.53 2.13
CA GLN A 4 7.87 22.96 0.85
C GLN A 4 7.48 21.98 -0.27
N ARG A 5 6.90 22.50 -1.36
CA ARG A 5 6.48 21.66 -2.50
C ARG A 5 7.66 21.20 -3.34
N CYS A 6 7.52 20.04 -3.98
CA CYS A 6 8.45 19.63 -5.04
C CYS A 6 8.39 20.65 -6.19
N SER A 7 9.53 21.23 -6.57
CA SER A 7 9.59 22.25 -7.62
C SER A 7 9.13 21.74 -8.99
N LYS A 8 9.30 20.44 -9.26
CA LYS A 8 9.00 19.80 -10.54
C LYS A 8 7.52 19.43 -10.69
N CYS A 9 6.98 18.62 -9.78
CA CYS A 9 5.60 18.15 -9.91
C CYS A 9 4.60 19.05 -9.19
N GLN A 10 5.01 19.83 -8.17
CA GLN A 10 4.16 20.64 -7.30
C GLN A 10 3.07 19.88 -6.52
N SER A 11 2.93 18.57 -6.73
CA SER A 11 1.87 17.72 -6.15
C SER A 11 2.16 17.24 -4.73
N VAL A 12 3.43 17.06 -4.37
CA VAL A 12 3.85 16.62 -3.02
C VAL A 12 4.58 17.74 -2.28
N ALA A 13 4.53 17.71 -0.95
CA ALA A 13 5.22 18.65 -0.08
C ALA A 13 5.99 17.93 1.03
N TYR A 14 7.01 18.60 1.55
CA TYR A 14 7.93 18.06 2.55
C TYR A 14 8.06 19.01 3.73
N CYS A 15 8.15 18.49 4.95
CA CYS A 15 8.36 19.32 6.14
C CYS A 15 9.77 19.95 6.19
N SER A 16 10.74 19.36 5.50
CA SER A 16 12.13 19.82 5.48
C SER A 16 12.86 19.45 4.18
N ARG A 17 14.00 20.09 3.93
CA ARG A 17 14.91 19.75 2.83
C ARG A 17 15.46 18.32 2.96
N GLY A 18 15.70 17.85 4.19
CA GLY A 18 16.12 16.47 4.46
C GLY A 18 15.08 15.46 3.98
N CYS A 19 13.81 15.66 4.35
CA CYS A 19 12.71 14.81 3.89
C CYS A 19 12.55 14.83 2.35
N GLN A 20 12.74 15.99 1.72
CA GLN A 20 12.72 16.08 0.25
C GLN A 20 13.83 15.25 -0.40
N ILE A 21 15.07 15.33 0.12
CA ILE A 21 16.21 14.57 -0.40
C ILE A 21 15.99 13.07 -0.20
N ASN A 22 15.53 12.66 0.99
CA ASN A 22 15.26 11.25 1.30
C ASN A 22 14.15 10.69 0.40
N ALA A 23 13.04 11.41 0.24
CA ALA A 23 11.97 11.01 -0.67
C ALA A 23 12.45 10.93 -2.12
N TRP A 24 13.26 11.90 -2.59
CA TRP A 24 13.81 11.89 -3.95
C TRP A 24 14.67 10.67 -4.22
N LYS A 25 15.56 10.31 -3.28
CA LYS A 25 16.43 9.13 -3.39
C LYS A 25 15.65 7.83 -3.30
N GLY A 26 14.64 7.74 -2.42
CA GLY A 26 13.89 6.51 -2.17
C GLY A 26 12.86 6.17 -3.26
N TYR A 27 11.92 7.08 -3.54
CA TYR A 27 10.76 6.76 -4.39
C TYR A 27 10.34 7.90 -5.31
N HIS A 28 10.39 9.16 -4.85
CA HIS A 28 9.74 10.27 -5.55
C HIS A 28 10.32 10.53 -6.95
N LYS A 29 11.64 10.32 -7.16
CA LYS A 29 12.26 10.49 -8.48
C LYS A 29 11.56 9.66 -9.57
N ARG A 30 11.10 8.45 -9.24
CA ARG A 30 10.47 7.52 -10.18
C ARG A 30 9.01 7.87 -10.51
N GLU A 31 8.30 8.55 -9.60
CA GLU A 31 6.88 8.92 -9.78
C GLU A 31 6.65 10.41 -10.12
N CYS A 32 7.68 11.26 -10.00
CA CYS A 32 7.54 12.71 -10.13
C CYS A 32 6.99 13.13 -11.51
N ALA A 33 7.36 12.43 -12.59
CA ALA A 33 6.87 12.72 -13.94
C ALA A 33 5.36 12.44 -14.06
N CYS A 34 4.89 11.31 -13.53
CA CYS A 34 3.47 10.95 -13.47
C CYS A 34 2.65 11.98 -12.71
N MET A 35 3.11 12.37 -11.51
CA MET A 35 2.44 13.37 -10.70
C MET A 35 2.38 14.74 -11.37
N ARG A 36 3.42 15.11 -12.14
CA ARG A 36 3.45 16.36 -12.91
C ARG A 36 2.42 16.32 -14.03
N ALA A 37 2.37 15.23 -14.81
CA ALA A 37 1.41 15.06 -15.89
C ALA A 37 -0.03 15.12 -15.36
N LEU A 38 -0.32 14.42 -14.26
CA LEU A 38 -1.66 14.42 -13.67
C LEU A 38 -2.07 15.81 -13.15
N ARG A 39 -1.12 16.56 -12.58
CA ARG A 39 -1.37 17.91 -12.11
C ARG A 39 -1.66 18.90 -13.25
N GLN A 40 -1.02 18.75 -14.41
CA GLN A 40 -1.34 19.56 -15.60
C GLN A 40 -2.80 19.34 -16.04
N LEU A 41 -3.32 18.13 -15.83
CA LEU A 41 -4.73 17.79 -16.05
C LEU A 41 -5.65 18.23 -14.89
N LYS A 42 -5.13 18.93 -13.88
CA LYS A 42 -5.86 19.32 -12.65
C LYS A 42 -6.51 18.14 -11.93
N ARG A 43 -5.87 16.97 -11.97
CA ARG A 43 -6.34 15.73 -11.33
C ARG A 43 -5.42 15.30 -10.19
N VAL A 44 -5.95 14.47 -9.30
CA VAL A 44 -5.22 13.83 -8.20
C VAL A 44 -5.46 12.32 -8.29
N ALA A 45 -4.41 11.53 -8.09
CA ALA A 45 -4.53 10.09 -8.09
C ALA A 45 -5.06 9.63 -6.72
N PRO A 46 -6.03 8.70 -6.69
CA PRO A 46 -6.36 7.92 -5.51
C PRO A 46 -5.13 7.31 -4.82
N VAL A 47 -5.16 7.21 -3.48
CA VAL A 47 -4.00 6.81 -2.67
C VAL A 47 -3.54 5.37 -2.94
N ASP A 48 -4.48 4.48 -3.19
CA ASP A 48 -4.27 3.10 -3.59
C ASP A 48 -3.53 2.99 -4.93
N ILE A 49 -3.86 3.83 -5.91
CA ILE A 49 -3.11 3.94 -7.17
C ILE A 49 -1.66 4.35 -6.89
N LEU A 50 -1.43 5.30 -5.98
CA LEU A 50 -0.07 5.72 -5.63
C LEU A 50 0.73 4.59 -4.97
N VAL A 51 0.13 3.84 -4.04
CA VAL A 51 0.78 2.70 -3.37
C VAL A 51 1.10 1.58 -4.36
N ILE A 52 0.13 1.16 -5.17
CA ILE A 52 0.33 0.10 -6.18
C ILE A 52 1.34 0.54 -7.24
N SER A 53 1.34 1.81 -7.64
CA SER A 53 2.34 2.35 -8.56
C SER A 53 3.76 2.26 -8.01
N ARG A 54 3.96 2.56 -6.72
CA ARG A 54 5.27 2.43 -6.06
C ARG A 54 5.70 0.96 -5.94
N ALA A 55 4.75 0.06 -5.67
CA ALA A 55 5.00 -1.37 -5.67
C ALA A 55 5.43 -1.86 -7.06
N ALA A 56 4.72 -1.47 -8.11
CA ALA A 56 5.04 -1.82 -9.50
C ALA A 56 6.42 -1.31 -9.92
N LEU A 57 6.74 -0.04 -9.63
CA LEU A 57 8.06 0.54 -9.93
C LEU A 57 9.20 -0.13 -9.15
N SER A 58 8.91 -0.69 -7.98
CA SER A 58 9.89 -1.43 -7.19
C SER A 58 10.06 -2.87 -7.70
N PHE A 59 8.97 -3.51 -8.12
CA PHE A 59 8.97 -4.80 -8.80
C PHE A 59 9.80 -4.75 -10.09
N SER A 60 9.57 -3.76 -10.94
CA SER A 60 10.34 -3.55 -12.19
C SER A 60 11.83 -3.36 -11.94
N ALA A 61 12.20 -2.59 -10.91
CA ALA A 61 13.59 -2.41 -10.51
C ALA A 61 14.25 -3.72 -10.04
N SER A 62 13.49 -4.63 -9.41
CA SER A 62 14.01 -5.93 -8.95
C SER A 62 14.24 -6.94 -10.09
N LYS A 63 13.38 -6.97 -11.12
CA LYS A 63 13.54 -7.85 -12.29
C LYS A 63 14.81 -7.53 -13.10
N SER A 64 15.19 -6.26 -13.17
CA SER A 64 16.44 -5.84 -13.83
C SER A 64 17.72 -6.39 -13.19
N LYS A 65 17.62 -7.05 -12.01
CA LYS A 65 18.74 -7.66 -11.28
C LYS A 65 18.71 -9.19 -11.23
N GLY A 66 17.86 -9.86 -12.01
CA GLY A 66 17.87 -11.32 -12.13
C GLY A 66 17.64 -12.05 -10.80
N GLY A 67 16.41 -12.02 -10.30
CA GLY A 67 16.03 -12.81 -9.12
C GLY A 67 14.55 -13.17 -9.15
N VAL A 68 14.25 -14.46 -9.28
CA VAL A 68 12.94 -15.01 -8.94
C VAL A 68 12.78 -14.90 -7.42
N PRO A 69 11.66 -14.40 -6.89
CA PRO A 69 11.43 -14.40 -5.44
C PRO A 69 11.43 -15.86 -4.94
N PRO A 70 12.16 -16.21 -3.87
CA PRO A 70 12.16 -17.57 -3.35
C PRO A 70 10.79 -17.92 -2.79
N ASP A 71 10.37 -19.16 -3.01
CA ASP A 71 9.25 -19.78 -2.31
C ASP A 71 9.54 -19.75 -0.79
N ARG A 72 8.70 -19.01 -0.06
CA ARG A 72 8.64 -18.92 1.41
C ARG A 72 9.97 -18.61 2.10
N VAL A 73 10.37 -17.34 2.01
CA VAL A 73 11.35 -16.72 2.94
C VAL A 73 10.62 -16.32 4.23
N PRO A 74 11.21 -16.45 5.43
CA PRO A 74 10.62 -15.87 6.64
C PRO A 74 10.29 -14.39 6.42
N LEU A 75 9.05 -13.98 6.70
CA LEU A 75 8.54 -12.63 6.41
C LEU A 75 9.44 -11.55 7.03
N GLY A 76 10.04 -10.72 6.18
CA GLY A 76 10.68 -9.47 6.56
C GLY A 76 9.79 -8.25 6.25
N GLU A 77 10.40 -7.07 6.24
CA GLU A 77 9.73 -5.80 5.89
C GLU A 77 9.74 -5.50 4.38
N LYS A 78 10.06 -6.49 3.52
CA LYS A 78 10.23 -6.25 2.08
C LYS A 78 8.89 -6.28 1.36
N LEU A 79 8.84 -5.61 0.21
CA LEU A 79 7.70 -5.68 -0.70
C LEU A 79 7.40 -7.12 -1.12
N SER A 80 8.42 -7.97 -1.33
CA SER A 80 8.22 -9.38 -1.68
C SER A 80 7.36 -10.12 -0.64
N ASP A 81 7.56 -9.80 0.63
CA ASP A 81 6.87 -10.45 1.75
C ASP A 81 5.39 -10.06 1.75
N PHE A 82 5.09 -8.78 1.44
CA PHE A 82 3.72 -8.32 1.23
C PHE A 82 3.03 -9.06 0.09
N LEU A 83 3.72 -9.22 -1.04
CA LEU A 83 3.16 -9.84 -2.25
C LEU A 83 2.86 -11.34 -2.07
N CYS A 84 3.39 -11.96 -1.01
CA CYS A 84 3.10 -13.34 -0.63
C CYS A 84 1.93 -13.47 0.36
N LEU A 85 1.37 -12.36 0.85
CA LEU A 85 0.20 -12.40 1.73
C LEU A 85 -1.05 -12.84 0.98
N ASN A 86 -2.07 -13.21 1.77
CA ASN A 86 -3.32 -13.71 1.20
C ASN A 86 -4.07 -12.59 0.47
N THR A 87 -4.28 -12.77 -0.83
CA THR A 87 -5.04 -11.84 -1.67
C THR A 87 -6.55 -11.98 -1.48
N LEU A 88 -7.00 -13.12 -0.96
CA LEU A 88 -8.41 -13.55 -0.95
C LEU A 88 -9.06 -13.55 -2.35
N TRP A 89 -8.27 -13.52 -3.43
CA TRP A 89 -8.75 -13.34 -4.81
C TRP A 89 -9.89 -14.30 -5.19
N GLU A 90 -9.74 -15.59 -4.85
CA GLU A 90 -10.74 -16.60 -5.16
C GLU A 90 -12.06 -16.41 -4.41
N LYS A 91 -12.04 -15.74 -3.26
CA LYS A 91 -13.24 -15.42 -2.47
C LYS A 91 -13.92 -14.12 -2.91
N ARG A 92 -13.27 -13.31 -3.74
CA ARG A 92 -13.82 -12.05 -4.25
C ARG A 92 -14.91 -12.30 -5.27
N SER A 93 -15.97 -11.52 -5.18
CA SER A 93 -17.04 -11.48 -6.17
C SER A 93 -16.53 -10.99 -7.53
N ASP A 94 -17.28 -11.29 -8.59
CA ASP A 94 -16.95 -10.83 -9.94
C ASP A 94 -17.01 -9.29 -10.05
N GLU A 95 -17.92 -8.65 -9.31
CA GLU A 95 -17.99 -7.18 -9.24
C GLU A 95 -16.72 -6.56 -8.65
N GLU A 96 -16.21 -7.13 -7.55
CA GLU A 96 -14.94 -6.71 -6.95
C GLU A 96 -13.77 -6.92 -7.92
N LYS A 97 -13.70 -8.09 -8.58
CA LYS A 97 -12.65 -8.40 -9.58
C LYS A 97 -12.68 -7.41 -10.74
N ILE A 98 -13.86 -7.04 -11.23
CA ILE A 98 -14.03 -6.00 -12.26
C ILE A 98 -13.55 -4.64 -11.73
N ASN A 99 -13.86 -4.30 -10.47
CA ASN A 99 -13.39 -3.05 -9.87
C ASN A 99 -11.86 -3.01 -9.74
N TYR A 100 -11.22 -4.12 -9.37
CA TYR A 100 -9.77 -4.25 -9.32
C TYR A 100 -9.14 -4.09 -10.71
N ALA A 101 -9.74 -4.68 -11.75
CA ALA A 101 -9.27 -4.50 -13.13
C ALA A 101 -9.37 -3.03 -13.60
N LYS A 102 -10.45 -2.32 -13.22
CA LYS A 102 -10.58 -0.88 -13.48
C LYS A 102 -9.47 -0.07 -12.80
N ARG A 103 -9.19 -0.35 -11.52
CA ARG A 103 -8.11 0.32 -10.77
C ARG A 103 -6.73 0.00 -11.33
N ALA A 104 -6.48 -1.24 -11.76
CA ALA A 104 -5.27 -1.62 -12.48
C ALA A 104 -5.10 -0.80 -13.77
N THR A 105 -6.18 -0.61 -14.53
CA THR A 105 -6.17 0.22 -15.74
C THR A 105 -5.85 1.68 -15.42
N MET A 106 -6.41 2.22 -14.34
CA MET A 106 -6.08 3.57 -13.88
C MET A 106 -4.62 3.72 -13.45
N THR A 107 -4.04 2.69 -12.82
CA THR A 107 -2.61 2.64 -12.50
C THR A 107 -1.75 2.68 -13.75
N MET A 108 -2.08 1.91 -14.78
CA MET A 108 -1.36 1.97 -16.06
C MET A 108 -1.44 3.35 -16.71
N ASN A 109 -2.63 3.97 -16.68
CA ASN A 109 -2.82 5.32 -17.17
C ASN A 109 -2.00 6.36 -16.39
N TYR A 110 -1.90 6.21 -15.06
CA TYR A 110 -1.06 7.06 -14.23
C TYR A 110 0.44 6.89 -14.56
N LEU A 111 0.87 5.67 -14.87
CA LEU A 111 2.26 5.32 -15.17
C LEU A 111 2.65 5.56 -16.64
N LYS A 112 1.69 5.89 -17.51
CA LYS A 112 1.90 6.18 -18.93
C LYS A 112 3.11 7.09 -19.24
N PRO A 113 3.40 8.18 -18.48
CA PRO A 113 4.56 9.02 -18.74
C PRO A 113 5.94 8.34 -18.54
N LEU A 114 5.97 7.11 -18.01
CA LEU A 114 7.18 6.32 -17.80
C LEU A 114 7.31 5.17 -18.80
N LEU A 115 6.29 4.93 -19.62
CA LEU A 115 6.33 3.87 -20.63
C LEU A 115 7.30 4.23 -21.75
N PRO A 116 7.95 3.23 -22.38
CA PRO A 116 8.76 3.43 -23.58
C PRO A 116 7.91 3.93 -24.75
N GLU A 117 8.56 4.34 -25.85
CA GLU A 117 7.86 4.82 -27.05
C GLU A 117 6.92 3.78 -27.68
N SER A 118 7.28 2.50 -27.57
CA SER A 118 6.40 1.38 -27.96
C SER A 118 5.10 1.31 -27.16
N GLY A 119 5.09 1.91 -25.97
CA GLY A 119 3.98 1.86 -25.02
C GLY A 119 3.86 0.53 -24.29
N ASP A 120 4.75 -0.45 -24.52
CA ASP A 120 4.69 -1.76 -23.89
C ASP A 120 5.27 -1.73 -22.46
N PRO A 121 4.45 -1.95 -21.41
CA PRO A 121 4.94 -1.99 -20.04
C PRO A 121 5.88 -3.18 -19.76
N ALA A 122 5.80 -4.25 -20.55
CA ALA A 122 6.63 -5.44 -20.35
C ALA A 122 8.13 -5.14 -20.57
N GLU A 123 8.47 -4.22 -21.48
CA GLU A 123 9.85 -3.81 -21.77
C GLU A 123 10.57 -3.21 -20.57
N ILE A 124 9.82 -2.51 -19.71
CA ILE A 124 10.35 -1.92 -18.48
C ILE A 124 10.11 -2.83 -17.26
N GLY A 125 9.70 -4.09 -17.49
CA GLY A 125 9.49 -5.10 -16.45
C GLY A 125 8.31 -4.80 -15.53
N PHE A 126 7.27 -4.12 -16.01
CA PHE A 126 6.07 -3.90 -15.21
C PHE A 126 5.29 -5.19 -14.96
N PRO A 127 4.55 -5.27 -13.84
CA PRO A 127 3.67 -6.40 -13.56
C PRO A 127 2.54 -6.48 -14.62
N PRO A 128 2.18 -7.69 -15.07
CA PRO A 128 1.01 -7.88 -15.95
C PRO A 128 -0.28 -7.36 -15.31
N MET A 129 -1.26 -7.00 -16.15
CA MET A 129 -2.55 -6.45 -15.70
C MET A 129 -3.30 -7.33 -14.69
N LYS A 130 -3.28 -8.67 -14.89
CA LYS A 130 -3.89 -9.62 -13.96
C LYS A 130 -3.24 -9.54 -12.58
N LEU A 131 -1.92 -9.52 -12.54
CA LEU A 131 -1.16 -9.43 -11.30
C LEU A 131 -1.41 -8.09 -10.58
N LEU A 132 -1.51 -6.98 -11.32
CA LEU A 132 -1.89 -5.68 -10.76
C LEU A 132 -3.29 -5.71 -10.13
N ALA A 133 -4.26 -6.37 -10.76
CA ALA A 133 -5.60 -6.52 -10.20
C ALA A 133 -5.59 -7.37 -8.92
N GLU A 134 -4.82 -8.46 -8.89
CA GLU A 134 -4.62 -9.27 -7.68
C GLU A 134 -4.01 -8.46 -6.54
N TRP A 135 -3.07 -7.54 -6.83
CA TRP A 135 -2.48 -6.66 -5.82
C TRP A 135 -3.48 -5.66 -5.23
N TYR A 136 -4.54 -5.29 -5.94
CA TYR A 136 -5.60 -4.48 -5.34
C TYR A 136 -6.42 -5.25 -4.32
N SER A 137 -6.69 -6.52 -4.60
CA SER A 137 -7.34 -7.41 -3.64
C SER A 137 -6.46 -7.61 -2.41
N LEU A 138 -5.15 -7.80 -2.63
CA LEU A 138 -4.15 -7.85 -1.57
C LEU A 138 -4.13 -6.57 -0.72
N LEU A 139 -4.13 -5.41 -1.36
CA LEU A 139 -4.10 -4.11 -0.68
C LEU A 139 -5.34 -3.93 0.22
N GLU A 140 -6.53 -4.32 -0.24
CA GLU A 140 -7.76 -4.18 0.54
C GLU A 140 -7.77 -5.04 1.80
N SER A 141 -7.15 -6.22 1.76
CA SER A 141 -7.13 -7.12 2.92
C SER A 141 -5.97 -6.90 3.88
N ASN A 142 -4.87 -6.29 3.42
CA ASN A 142 -3.60 -6.31 4.17
C ASN A 142 -2.98 -4.92 4.40
N ALA A 143 -3.51 -3.86 3.77
CA ALA A 143 -2.97 -2.51 3.97
C ALA A 143 -3.49 -1.88 5.27
N TYR A 144 -2.68 -1.01 5.84
CA TYR A 144 -3.06 -0.21 7.00
C TYR A 144 -3.24 1.25 6.61
N TRP A 145 -4.29 1.87 7.14
CA TRP A 145 -4.36 3.32 7.22
C TRP A 145 -3.34 3.81 8.24
N VAL A 146 -2.38 4.61 7.77
CA VAL A 146 -1.42 5.31 8.62
C VAL A 146 -2.13 6.50 9.22
N CYS A 147 -2.09 6.63 10.54
CA CYS A 147 -2.77 7.69 11.27
C CYS A 147 -1.80 8.68 11.91
N ASP A 148 -2.26 9.92 12.14
CA ASP A 148 -1.57 10.91 12.97
C ASP A 148 -1.78 10.65 14.48
N GLU A 149 -1.23 11.53 15.31
CA GLU A 149 -1.31 11.45 16.78
C GLU A 149 -2.75 11.52 17.31
N GLU A 150 -3.68 12.11 16.53
CA GLU A 150 -5.11 12.14 16.83
C GLU A 150 -5.88 10.97 16.21
N SER A 151 -5.19 9.92 15.76
CA SER A 151 -5.76 8.74 15.09
C SER A 151 -6.52 9.04 13.79
N ARG A 152 -6.26 10.17 13.14
CA ARG A 152 -6.87 10.51 11.85
C ARG A 152 -6.06 9.89 10.71
N PRO A 153 -6.71 9.29 9.70
CA PRO A 153 -5.99 8.68 8.57
C PRO A 153 -5.31 9.76 7.73
N ILE A 154 -3.99 9.63 7.56
CA ILE A 154 -3.14 10.54 6.76
C ILE A 154 -2.52 9.88 5.54
N GLY A 155 -2.56 8.55 5.45
CA GLY A 155 -2.00 7.80 4.33
C GLY A 155 -2.33 6.32 4.36
N LEU A 156 -1.94 5.61 3.31
CA LEU A 156 -2.07 4.16 3.21
C LEU A 156 -0.66 3.54 3.17
N GLY A 157 -0.43 2.52 3.98
CA GLY A 157 0.86 1.85 4.14
C GLY A 157 0.76 0.34 4.04
N ILE A 158 1.87 -0.27 3.63
CA ILE A 158 2.06 -1.70 3.51
C ILE A 158 3.01 -2.13 4.62
N TYR A 159 2.55 -3.02 5.50
CA TYR A 159 3.31 -3.50 6.65
C TYR A 159 3.18 -5.03 6.75
N PRO A 160 4.04 -5.80 6.05
CA PRO A 160 3.85 -7.25 5.88
C PRO A 160 3.70 -8.01 7.20
N VAL A 161 4.59 -7.72 8.16
CA VAL A 161 4.58 -8.37 9.48
C VAL A 161 3.31 -8.03 10.27
N ALA A 162 2.89 -6.77 10.27
CA ALA A 162 1.68 -6.35 10.97
C ALA A 162 0.40 -6.90 10.31
N ALA A 163 0.40 -7.09 8.99
CA ALA A 163 -0.73 -7.65 8.26
C ALA A 163 -1.01 -9.13 8.60
N MET A 164 -0.07 -9.83 9.25
CA MET A 164 -0.28 -11.20 9.73
C MET A 164 -1.14 -11.28 10.99
N VAL A 165 -1.33 -10.17 11.72
CA VAL A 165 -2.01 -10.17 13.02
C VAL A 165 -3.51 -10.24 12.82
N ASN A 166 -4.15 -11.28 13.36
CA ASN A 166 -5.57 -11.55 13.16
C ASN A 166 -6.51 -10.59 13.90
N HIS A 167 -7.76 -10.56 13.44
CA HIS A 167 -8.84 -9.78 14.05
C HIS A 167 -9.34 -10.37 15.38
N SER A 168 -9.70 -9.50 16.32
CA SER A 168 -10.60 -9.79 17.44
C SER A 168 -11.48 -8.59 17.77
N CYS A 169 -12.76 -8.82 18.10
CA CYS A 169 -13.64 -7.81 18.71
C CYS A 169 -13.30 -7.55 20.20
N THR A 170 -12.43 -8.36 20.79
CA THR A 170 -11.83 -8.18 22.12
C THR A 170 -10.31 -8.34 21.98
N PRO A 171 -9.63 -7.35 21.37
CA PRO A 171 -8.22 -7.46 21.04
C PRO A 171 -7.32 -7.37 22.29
N ASN A 172 -6.15 -8.00 22.22
CA ASN A 172 -5.13 -7.94 23.27
C ASN A 172 -3.93 -7.04 22.88
N ALA A 173 -3.97 -6.46 21.68
CA ALA A 173 -3.01 -5.47 21.20
C ALA A 173 -3.69 -4.38 20.34
N VAL A 174 -2.98 -3.28 20.16
CA VAL A 174 -3.36 -2.15 19.30
C VAL A 174 -2.22 -1.82 18.34
N ALA A 175 -2.58 -1.44 17.10
CA ALA A 175 -1.64 -0.88 16.13
C ALA A 175 -1.61 0.64 16.26
N LEU A 176 -0.41 1.19 16.47
CA LEU A 176 -0.15 2.62 16.60
C LEU A 176 0.85 3.05 15.53
N PHE A 177 0.85 4.34 15.19
CA PHE A 177 1.80 4.90 14.24
C PHE A 177 2.65 5.97 14.90
N THR A 178 3.97 5.90 14.65
CA THR A 178 4.89 7.01 14.90
C THR A 178 5.47 7.41 13.55
N ASN A 179 5.04 8.55 13.02
CA ASN A 179 5.27 8.94 11.63
C ASN A 179 4.75 7.86 10.64
N THR A 180 5.66 7.10 10.04
CA THR A 180 5.34 6.00 9.11
C THR A 180 5.68 4.63 9.66
N GLU A 181 6.15 4.55 10.91
CA GLU A 181 6.47 3.29 11.58
C GLU A 181 5.24 2.77 12.31
N ILE A 182 4.92 1.50 12.11
CA ILE A 182 3.84 0.82 12.82
C ILE A 182 4.41 0.18 14.11
N CYS A 183 3.69 0.35 15.21
CA CYS A 183 4.00 -0.26 16.49
C CYS A 183 2.79 -1.07 16.97
N LEU A 184 2.99 -2.38 17.17
CA LEU A 184 2.01 -3.23 17.82
C LEU A 184 2.32 -3.25 19.32
N ARG A 185 1.38 -2.77 20.13
CA ARG A 185 1.53 -2.71 21.58
C ARG A 185 0.42 -3.52 22.24
N SER A 186 0.79 -4.41 23.15
CA SER A 186 -0.18 -5.13 23.97
C SER A 186 -0.93 -4.15 24.89
N THR A 187 -2.25 -4.36 25.01
CA THR A 187 -3.12 -3.58 25.91
C THR A 187 -3.37 -4.31 27.23
N ILE A 188 -3.03 -5.60 27.27
CA ILE A 188 -3.12 -6.49 28.42
C ILE A 188 -1.86 -7.37 28.49
N PRO A 189 -1.52 -7.96 29.65
CA PRO A 189 -0.46 -8.97 29.74
C PRO A 189 -0.73 -10.16 28.81
N LEU A 190 0.28 -10.59 28.06
CA LEU A 190 0.21 -11.74 27.15
C LEU A 190 0.92 -12.94 27.78
N LYS A 191 0.33 -14.14 27.62
CA LYS A 191 0.99 -15.39 27.99
C LYS A 191 1.87 -15.90 26.84
N ASP A 192 2.85 -16.72 27.19
CA ASP A 192 3.63 -17.44 26.17
C ASP A 192 2.71 -18.31 25.29
N GLY A 193 2.93 -18.26 23.98
CA GLY A 193 2.08 -18.90 22.97
C GLY A 193 0.70 -18.25 22.73
N GLU A 194 0.34 -17.16 23.42
CA GLU A 194 -0.94 -16.48 23.18
C GLU A 194 -0.93 -15.71 21.85
N GLU A 195 -1.96 -15.91 21.03
CA GLU A 195 -2.11 -15.21 19.76
C GLU A 195 -2.34 -13.70 19.96
N VAL A 196 -1.49 -12.88 19.34
CA VAL A 196 -1.67 -11.43 19.26
C VAL A 196 -2.80 -11.12 18.28
N LYS A 197 -3.78 -10.33 18.72
CA LYS A 197 -4.97 -9.95 17.94
C LYS A 197 -5.25 -8.45 18.08
N VAL A 198 -5.59 -7.82 16.96
CA VAL A 198 -5.99 -6.41 16.86
C VAL A 198 -7.44 -6.30 16.39
N SER A 199 -8.06 -5.11 16.52
CA SER A 199 -9.33 -4.87 15.82
C SER A 199 -9.06 -4.37 14.40
N TYR A 200 -9.82 -4.86 13.43
CA TYR A 200 -9.78 -4.39 12.03
C TYR A 200 -10.88 -3.37 11.76
N VAL A 201 -11.84 -3.26 12.68
CA VAL A 201 -13.06 -2.47 12.54
C VAL A 201 -13.23 -1.60 13.78
N ASP A 202 -14.10 -0.59 13.69
CA ASP A 202 -14.46 0.22 14.85
C ASP A 202 -15.23 -0.64 15.88
N LEU A 203 -14.71 -0.69 17.11
CA LEU A 203 -15.32 -1.43 18.21
C LEU A 203 -16.59 -0.74 18.75
N CYS A 204 -16.74 0.56 18.50
CA CYS A 204 -17.94 1.33 18.86
C CYS A 204 -19.15 1.00 17.96
N GLU A 205 -18.92 0.39 16.80
CA GLU A 205 -20.00 0.01 15.88
C GLU A 205 -20.81 -1.19 16.37
N THR A 206 -22.04 -1.35 15.88
CA THR A 206 -22.88 -2.51 16.26
C THR A 206 -22.30 -3.84 15.77
N LYS A 207 -22.61 -4.95 16.45
CA LYS A 207 -22.24 -6.31 16.03
C LYS A 207 -22.64 -6.61 14.57
N LYS A 208 -23.81 -6.15 14.13
CA LYS A 208 -24.30 -6.32 12.75
C LYS A 208 -23.38 -5.63 11.75
N ARG A 209 -23.01 -4.37 12.02
CA ARG A 209 -22.12 -3.58 11.15
C ARG A 209 -20.71 -4.17 11.10
N ARG A 210 -20.12 -4.49 12.26
CA ARG A 210 -18.80 -5.13 12.32
C ARG A 210 -18.74 -6.43 11.53
N ARG A 211 -19.77 -7.28 11.62
CA ARG A 211 -19.85 -8.52 10.82
C ARG A 211 -19.93 -8.26 9.32
N ALA A 212 -20.73 -7.27 8.91
CA ALA A 212 -20.87 -6.92 7.50
C ALA A 212 -19.58 -6.34 6.90
N GLU A 213 -18.76 -5.67 7.71
CA GLU A 213 -17.46 -5.15 7.30
C GLU A 213 -16.40 -6.25 7.21
N LEU A 214 -16.35 -7.15 8.20
CA LEU A 214 -15.41 -8.27 8.24
C LEU A 214 -15.73 -9.41 7.25
N SER A 215 -16.95 -9.43 6.68
CA SER A 215 -17.35 -10.41 5.67
C SER A 215 -17.01 -9.99 4.23
N LYS A 216 -16.39 -8.82 4.06
CA LYS A 216 -15.86 -8.35 2.78
C LYS A 216 -14.48 -8.95 2.54
#